data_AF-A6F4T4-F1
#
_entry.id   AF-A6F4T4-F1
#
_cell.length_a   1.000
_cell.length_b   1.000
_cell.length_c   1.000
_cell.angle_alpha   90.00
_cell.angle_beta   90.00
_cell.angle_gamma   90.00
#
_symmetry.space_group_name_H-M   'P 1'
#
loop_
_entity.id
_entity.type
_entity.pdbx_description
1 polymer ?
#
loop_
_entity_poly.entity_id
_entity_poly.type
_entity_poly.pdbx_seq_one_letter_code
_entity_poly.pdbx_strand_id
1 'polypeptide(L)' 'MITEEQRDEVVWLIGTSASDCEISLTCQVETSPLRVLTSVATALFYMNEQGIEKVSHRKALVKAGRAALKKMGDM' A
#
# COMPACT_ATOMS: atom_id res chain seq x y z
N MET A 1 -1.48 -5.93 -15.73
CA MET A 1 -0.04 -6.13 -15.54
C MET A 1 0.52 -4.86 -14.92
N ILE A 2 1.17 -4.94 -13.76
CA ILE A 2 1.82 -3.80 -13.11
C ILE A 2 3.15 -3.49 -13.83
N THR A 3 3.60 -2.24 -13.81
CA THR A 3 4.91 -1.87 -14.38
C THR A 3 6.06 -2.41 -13.52
N GLU A 4 7.28 -2.45 -14.07
CA GLU A 4 8.48 -2.87 -13.31
C GLU A 4 8.73 -1.95 -12.10
N GLU A 5 8.60 -0.64 -12.28
CA GLU A 5 8.74 0.34 -11.18
C GLU A 5 7.70 0.10 -10.06
N GLN A 6 6.45 -0.16 -10.44
CA GLN A 6 5.38 -0.48 -9.48
C GLN A 6 5.68 -1.79 -8.75
N ARG A 7 6.26 -2.77 -9.44
CA ARG A 7 6.65 -4.04 -8.83
C ARG A 7 7.77 -3.84 -7.81
N ASP A 8 8.80 -3.07 -8.13
CA ASP A 8 9.92 -2.82 -7.23
C ASP A 8 9.49 -2.08 -5.96
N GLU A 9 8.62 -1.08 -6.11
CA GLU A 9 8.01 -0.38 -4.97
C GLU A 9 7.23 -1.34 -4.06
N VAL A 10 6.40 -2.21 -4.65
CA VAL A 10 5.62 -3.19 -3.89
C VAL A 10 6.51 -4.20 -3.20
N VAL A 11 7.53 -4.73 -3.87
CA VAL A 11 8.48 -5.69 -3.30
C VAL A 11 9.18 -5.09 -2.09
N TRP A 12 9.57 -3.81 -2.18
CA TRP A 12 10.12 -3.09 -1.04
C TRP A 12 9.11 -2.97 0.10
N LEU A 13 7.87 -2.52 -0.18
CA LEU A 13 6.81 -2.35 0.82
C LEU A 13 6.46 -3.64 1.57
N ILE A 14 6.42 -4.79 0.89
CA ILE A 14 6.11 -6.08 1.51
C ILE A 14 7.37 -6.78 2.08
N GLY A 15 8.56 -6.28 1.74
CA GLY A 15 9.84 -6.76 2.25
C GLY A 15 10.17 -6.26 3.65
N THR A 16 9.63 -5.10 4.04
CA THR A 16 9.77 -4.53 5.39
C THR A 16 8.80 -5.15 6.40
N SER A 17 8.86 -4.72 7.66
CA SER A 17 7.87 -5.12 8.65
C SER A 17 6.48 -4.56 8.32
N ALA A 18 5.41 -5.23 8.76
CA ALA A 18 4.05 -4.74 8.52
C ALA A 18 3.81 -3.35 9.14
N SER A 19 4.46 -3.05 10.28
CA SER A 19 4.41 -1.73 10.91
C SER A 19 5.12 -0.68 10.06
N ASP A 20 6.31 -0.98 9.52
CA ASP A 20 7.05 -0.03 8.68
C ASP A 20 6.31 0.25 7.37
N CYS A 21 5.68 -0.79 6.79
CA CYS A 21 4.80 -0.66 5.62
C CYS A 21 3.64 0.30 5.92
N GLU A 22 2.96 0.12 7.06
CA GLU A 22 1.86 0.99 7.48
C GLU A 22 2.30 2.44 7.67
N ILE A 23 3.38 2.65 8.45
CA ILE A 23 3.91 3.98 8.76
C ILE A 23 4.31 4.70 7.47
N SER A 24 5.06 4.01 6.60
CA SER A 24 5.55 4.58 5.33
C SER A 24 4.41 5.09 4.45
N LEU A 25 3.34 4.31 4.32
CA LEU A 25 2.17 4.70 3.53
C LEU A 25 1.33 5.78 4.24
N THR A 26 1.16 5.67 5.55
CA THR A 26 0.36 6.64 6.34
C THR A 26 1.01 8.03 6.34
N CYS A 27 2.34 8.12 6.43
CA CYS A 27 3.07 9.39 6.32
C CYS A 27 2.83 10.11 4.99
N GLN A 28 2.50 9.38 3.92
CA GLN A 28 2.23 9.96 2.60
C GLN A 28 0.75 10.32 2.39
N VAL A 29 -0.15 9.93 3.30
CA VAL A 29 -1.59 10.19 3.16
C VAL A 29 -1.88 11.69 3.09
N GLU A 30 -1.19 12.49 3.89
CA GLU A 30 -1.46 13.93 3.96
C GLU A 30 -1.02 14.69 2.69
N THR A 31 0.03 14.21 2.03
CA THR A 31 0.67 14.92 0.91
C THR A 31 0.33 14.31 -0.45
N SER A 32 0.01 13.02 -0.51
CA SER A 32 -0.22 12.29 -1.76
C SER A 32 -1.20 11.13 -1.57
N PRO A 33 -2.44 11.39 -1.13
CA PRO A 33 -3.40 10.33 -0.80
C PRO A 33 -3.75 9.45 -2.01
N LEU A 34 -3.85 10.02 -3.22
CA LEU A 34 -4.09 9.24 -4.44
C LEU A 34 -2.95 8.26 -4.73
N ARG A 35 -1.70 8.65 -4.51
CA ARG A 35 -0.54 7.77 -4.69
C ARG A 35 -0.60 6.61 -3.71
N VAL A 36 -0.94 6.87 -2.45
CA VAL A 36 -1.12 5.81 -1.43
C VAL A 36 -2.16 4.79 -1.87
N LEU A 37 -3.30 5.23 -2.42
CA LEU A 37 -4.32 4.32 -2.94
C LEU A 37 -3.81 3.45 -4.08
N THR A 38 -3.07 4.04 -5.02
CA THR A 38 -2.43 3.31 -6.12
C THR A 38 -1.43 2.28 -5.60
N SER A 39 -0.56 2.64 -4.65
CA SER A 39 0.41 1.72 -4.06
C SER A 39 -0.28 0.58 -3.30
N VAL A 40 -1.34 0.87 -2.54
CA VAL A 40 -2.14 -0.14 -1.82
C VAL A 40 -2.81 -1.12 -2.80
N ALA A 41 -3.45 -0.61 -3.85
CA ALA A 41 -4.11 -1.45 -4.86
C ALA A 41 -3.10 -2.35 -5.58
N THR A 42 -1.96 -1.77 -5.99
CA THR A 42 -0.88 -2.48 -6.67
C THR A 42 -0.28 -3.57 -5.77
N ALA A 43 -0.04 -3.26 -4.49
CA ALA A 43 0.49 -4.22 -3.53
C ALA A 43 -0.46 -5.40 -3.32
N LEU A 44 -1.75 -5.14 -3.12
CA LEU A 44 -2.75 -6.19 -2.94
C LEU A 44 -2.91 -7.04 -4.19
N PHE A 45 -2.90 -6.43 -5.37
CA PHE A 45 -2.94 -7.15 -6.65
C PHE A 45 -1.72 -8.07 -6.80
N TYR A 46 -0.51 -7.54 -6.59
CA TYR A 46 0.74 -8.31 -6.65
C TYR A 46 0.74 -9.47 -5.66
N MET A 47 0.33 -9.22 -4.40
CA MET A 47 0.26 -10.28 -3.39
C MET A 47 -0.74 -11.37 -3.76
N ASN A 48 -1.85 -11.04 -4.42
CA ASN A 48 -2.81 -12.04 -4.90
C ASN A 48 -2.24 -12.86 -6.07
N GLU A 49 -1.68 -12.19 -7.08
CA GLU A 49 -1.08 -12.84 -8.26
C GLU A 49 0.05 -13.79 -7.88
N GLN A 50 0.86 -13.45 -6.87
CA GLN A 50 2.01 -14.25 -6.43
C GLN A 50 1.67 -15.23 -5.31
N GLY A 51 0.41 -15.33 -4.87
CA GLY A 51 0.02 -16.20 -3.76
C GLY A 51 0.66 -15.83 -2.41
N ILE A 52 0.96 -14.55 -2.18
CA ILE A 52 1.58 -14.06 -0.93
C ILE A 52 0.49 -13.82 0.12
N GLU A 53 0.54 -14.61 1.19
CA GLU A 53 -0.47 -14.64 2.25
C GLU A 53 -0.11 -13.78 3.48
N LYS A 54 0.78 -12.79 3.38
CA LYS A 54 1.19 -11.95 4.53
C LYS A 54 0.00 -11.15 5.10
N VAL A 55 -0.76 -11.74 6.02
CA VAL A 55 -2.00 -11.17 6.58
C VAL A 55 -1.75 -9.83 7.28
N SER A 56 -0.65 -9.71 8.03
CA SER A 56 -0.31 -8.47 8.74
C SER A 56 -0.07 -7.31 7.76
N HIS A 57 0.66 -7.54 6.66
CA HIS A 57 0.85 -6.54 5.60
C HIS A 57 -0.48 -6.17 4.94
N ARG A 58 -1.35 -7.15 4.66
CA ARG A 58 -2.69 -6.86 4.10
C ARG A 58 -3.49 -5.94 5.02
N LYS A 59 -3.47 -6.17 6.33
CA LYS A 59 -4.13 -5.31 7.32
C LYS A 59 -3.54 -3.90 7.33
N ALA A 60 -2.21 -3.79 7.32
CA ALA A 60 -1.49 -2.51 7.24
C ALA A 60 -1.87 -1.72 5.97
N LEU A 61 -1.83 -2.37 4.80
CA LEU A 61 -2.22 -1.79 3.51
C LEU A 61 -3.65 -1.26 3.53
N VAL A 62 -4.60 -2.06 4.04
CA VAL A 62 -6.02 -1.65 4.13
C VAL A 62 -6.19 -0.47 5.08
N LYS A 63 -5.46 -0.43 6.21
CA LYS A 63 -5.52 0.68 7.15
C LYS A 63 -5.03 1.98 6.52
N ALA A 64 -3.88 1.96 5.84
CA ALA A 64 -3.35 3.11 5.12
C ALA A 64 -4.29 3.54 3.97
N GLY A 65 -4.84 2.58 3.22
CA GLY A 65 -5.80 2.85 2.15
C GLY A 65 -7.08 3.52 2.65
N ARG A 66 -7.62 3.09 3.81
CA ARG A 66 -8.78 3.76 4.44
C ARG A 66 -8.47 5.20 4.84
N ALA A 67 -7.29 5.45 5.40
CA ALA A 67 -6.87 6.80 5.75
C ALA A 67 -6.75 7.69 4.51
N ALA A 68 -6.17 7.17 3.42
CA ALA A 68 -6.09 7.87 2.15
C ALA A 68 -7.47 8.17 1.54
N LEU A 69 -8.40 7.20 1.53
CA LEU A 69 -9.77 7.42 1.06
C LEU A 69 -10.48 8.51 1.86
N LYS A 70 -10.33 8.48 3.19
CA LYS A 70 -10.90 9.51 4.06
C LYS A 70 -10.35 10.89 3.69
N LYS A 71 -9.03 11.02 3.58
CA LYS A 71 -8.39 12.28 3.19
C LYS A 71 -8.89 12.80 1.85
N MET A 72 -9.02 11.93 0.84
CA MET A 72 -9.57 12.30 -0.47
C MET A 72 -11.02 12.80 -0.40
N GLY A 73 -11.83 12.26 0.51
CA GLY A 73 -13.21 12.72 0.71
C GLY A 73 -13.33 14.02 1.50
N ASP A 74 -12.31 14.36 2.29
CA ASP A 74 -12.22 15.59 3.09
C ASP A 74 -11.58 16.77 2.31
N MET A 75 -11.09 16.53 1.08
CA MET A 75 -10.51 17.54 0.18
C MET A 75 -11.58 18.24 -0.66
#